data_AF-A0A0Q3T6Z3-F1
#
_entry.id   AF-A0A0Q3T6Z3-F1
#
_cell.length_a   1.000
_cell.length_b   1.000
_cell.length_c   1.000
_cell.angle_alpha   90.00
_cell.angle_beta   90.00
_cell.angle_gamma   90.00
#
_symmetry.space_group_name_H-M   'P 1'
#
loop_
_entity.id
_entity.type
_entity.pdbx_description
1 polymer ?
#
loop_
_entity_poly.entity_id
_entity_poly.type
_entity_poly.pdbx_seq_one_letter_code
_entity_poly.pdbx_strand_id
1 'polypeptide(L)'
;MYSTYGLRKRARNNARARKKVQGKLKESKEWLKKNRNKDIHMIMDRFRRSLIGYYNYYCITDNTQNVSNFKDKIENLLFKWLNRRSQRKSFTWDKFRLFLDKYPLPSPRIKVNIYDLRKEISYIL
;
A
#
# COMPACT_ATOMS: atom_id res chain seq x y z
N MET A 1 18.53 22.49 -23.08
CA MET A 1 17.06 22.73 -23.12
C MET A 1 16.34 21.43 -22.73
N TYR A 2 15.84 21.30 -21.51
CA TYR A 2 15.20 20.05 -21.05
C TYR A 2 13.87 19.83 -21.80
N SER A 3 13.75 18.69 -22.50
CA SER A 3 12.57 18.35 -23.29
C SER A 3 11.29 18.29 -22.44
N THR A 4 10.36 19.21 -22.68
CA THR A 4 9.04 19.32 -22.02
C THR A 4 8.22 18.03 -22.13
N TYR A 5 8.51 17.19 -23.14
CA TYR A 5 7.90 15.89 -23.36
C TYR A 5 8.16 14.90 -22.21
N GLY A 6 9.39 14.86 -21.69
CA GLY A 6 9.79 13.97 -20.58
C GLY A 6 9.06 14.29 -19.28
N LEU A 7 8.95 15.58 -18.95
CA LEU A 7 8.22 16.07 -17.78
C LEU A 7 6.72 15.76 -17.88
N ARG A 8 6.11 15.97 -19.05
CA ARG A 8 4.67 15.71 -19.29
C ARG A 8 4.34 14.22 -19.28
N LYS A 9 5.24 13.34 -19.74
CA LYS A 9 5.10 11.87 -19.64
C LYS A 9 5.20 11.39 -18.19
N ARG A 10 6.16 11.89 -17.41
CA ARG A 10 6.32 11.56 -15.98
C ARG A 10 5.08 11.99 -15.17
N ALA A 11 4.58 13.20 -15.40
CA ALA A 11 3.37 13.70 -14.73
C ALA A 11 2.12 12.83 -15.01
N ARG A 12 1.90 12.44 -16.28
CA ARG A 12 0.79 11.54 -16.66
C ARG A 12 0.90 10.16 -15.99
N ASN A 13 2.09 9.59 -15.95
CA ASN A 13 2.32 8.29 -15.30
C ASN A 13 2.04 8.36 -13.79
N ASN A 14 2.49 9.42 -13.12
CA ASN A 14 2.23 9.65 -11.70
C ASN A 14 0.72 9.81 -11.41
N ALA A 15 0.00 10.55 -12.26
CA ALA A 15 -1.45 10.69 -12.14
C ALA A 15 -2.18 9.34 -12.29
N ARG A 16 -1.75 8.50 -13.24
CA ARG A 16 -2.31 7.16 -13.44
C ARG A 16 -2.05 6.25 -12.23
N ALA A 17 -0.84 6.27 -11.68
CA ALA A 17 -0.49 5.51 -10.48
C ALA A 17 -1.34 5.95 -9.26
N ARG A 18 -1.50 7.27 -9.06
CA ARG A 18 -2.37 7.82 -8.00
C ARG A 18 -3.81 7.35 -8.11
N LYS A 19 -4.41 7.37 -9.31
CA LYS A 19 -5.78 6.88 -9.54
C LYS A 19 -5.91 5.39 -9.19
N LYS A 20 -4.94 4.56 -9.58
CA LYS A 20 -4.93 3.12 -9.23
C LYS A 20 -4.87 2.91 -7.71
N VAL A 21 -4.01 3.66 -7.01
CA VAL A 21 -3.90 3.62 -5.53
C VAL A 21 -5.23 4.00 -4.87
N GLN A 22 -5.84 5.11 -5.30
CA GLN A 22 -7.13 5.56 -4.77
C GLN A 22 -8.24 4.53 -4.98
N GLY A 23 -8.28 3.91 -6.17
CA GLY A 23 -9.22 2.83 -6.48
C GLY A 23 -9.08 1.65 -5.50
N LYS A 24 -7.85 1.19 -5.27
CA LYS A 24 -7.58 0.07 -4.36
C LYS A 24 -7.89 0.40 -2.90
N LEU A 25 -7.66 1.63 -2.46
CA LEU A 25 -8.07 2.09 -1.12
C LEU A 25 -9.59 2.15 -0.98
N LYS A 26 -10.30 2.62 -2.01
CA LYS A 26 -11.77 2.65 -2.02
C LYS A 26 -12.34 1.23 -1.92
N GLU A 27 -11.82 0.31 -2.72
CA GLU A 27 -12.21 -1.10 -2.67
C GLU A 27 -11.94 -1.72 -1.29
N SER A 28 -10.76 -1.49 -0.74
CA SER A 28 -10.36 -1.99 0.59
C SER A 28 -11.27 -1.44 1.69
N LYS A 29 -11.61 -0.16 1.62
CA LYS A 29 -12.55 0.50 2.55
C LYS A 29 -13.95 -0.10 2.45
N GLU A 30 -14.49 -0.27 1.24
CA GLU A 30 -15.85 -0.78 1.07
C GLU A 30 -15.96 -2.25 1.46
N TRP A 31 -14.93 -3.06 1.21
CA TRP A 31 -14.92 -4.41 1.73
C TRP A 31 -14.83 -4.45 3.26
N LEU A 32 -13.96 -3.63 3.86
CA LEU A 32 -13.79 -3.60 5.32
C LEU A 32 -15.07 -3.13 6.02
N LYS A 33 -15.76 -2.14 5.46
CA LYS A 33 -17.11 -1.76 5.92
C LYS A 33 -18.06 -2.94 5.98
N LYS A 34 -18.14 -3.71 4.89
CA LYS A 34 -19.05 -4.87 4.77
C LYS A 34 -18.66 -6.01 5.71
N ASN A 35 -17.36 -6.20 5.95
CA ASN A 35 -16.83 -7.37 6.66
C ASN A 35 -16.30 -7.04 8.07
N ARG A 36 -16.52 -5.82 8.59
CA ARG A 36 -15.98 -5.36 9.89
C ARG A 36 -16.35 -6.25 11.07
N ASN A 37 -17.46 -6.97 10.99
CA ASN A 37 -17.94 -7.85 12.06
C ASN A 37 -17.35 -9.28 11.98
N LYS A 38 -16.59 -9.59 10.93
CA LYS A 38 -15.97 -10.90 10.72
C LYS A 38 -14.76 -11.10 11.64
N ASP A 39 -14.25 -12.32 11.65
CA ASP A 39 -13.07 -12.68 12.42
C ASP A 39 -11.85 -11.81 12.06
N ILE A 40 -11.04 -11.48 13.07
CA ILE A 40 -9.91 -10.57 12.92
C ILE A 40 -8.80 -11.18 12.06
N HIS A 41 -8.55 -12.49 12.14
CA HIS A 41 -7.55 -13.17 11.32
C HIS A 41 -7.95 -13.09 9.85
N MET A 42 -9.24 -13.29 9.53
CA MET A 42 -9.76 -13.18 8.17
C MET A 42 -9.59 -11.77 7.60
N ILE A 43 -9.86 -10.74 8.41
CA ILE A 43 -9.65 -9.34 8.01
C ILE A 43 -8.15 -9.11 7.73
N MET A 44 -7.29 -9.44 8.69
CA MET A 44 -5.85 -9.19 8.58
C MET A 44 -5.21 -9.95 7.41
N ASP A 45 -5.59 -11.20 7.17
CA ASP A 45 -5.09 -12.00 6.05
C ASP A 45 -5.42 -11.36 4.69
N ARG A 46 -6.65 -10.87 4.51
CA ARG A 46 -7.00 -10.16 3.27
C ARG A 46 -6.12 -8.93 3.06
N PHE A 47 -5.91 -8.13 4.10
CA PHE A 47 -5.12 -6.90 3.99
C PHE A 47 -3.63 -7.22 3.75
N ARG A 48 -3.11 -8.29 4.36
CA ARG A 48 -1.77 -8.83 4.05
C ARG A 48 -1.65 -9.19 2.57
N ARG A 49 -2.58 -9.98 2.00
CA ARG A 49 -2.58 -10.33 0.57
C ARG A 49 -2.68 -9.10 -0.34
N SER A 50 -3.53 -8.15 0.03
CA SER A 50 -3.69 -6.88 -0.72
C SER A 50 -2.39 -6.08 -0.78
N LEU A 51 -1.67 -5.98 0.35
CA LEU A 51 -0.37 -5.31 0.45
C LEU A 51 0.71 -6.07 -0.32
N ILE A 52 0.81 -7.40 -0.19
CA ILE A 52 1.76 -8.22 -0.96
C ILE A 52 1.56 -8.00 -2.46
N GLY A 53 0.32 -8.08 -2.95
CA GLY A 53 0.02 -7.85 -4.36
C GLY A 53 0.33 -6.42 -4.80
N TYR A 54 0.14 -5.43 -3.92
CA TYR A 54 0.53 -4.05 -4.19
C TYR A 54 2.06 -3.91 -4.28
N TYR A 55 2.81 -4.48 -3.33
CA TYR A 55 4.27 -4.43 -3.32
C TYR A 55 4.88 -5.14 -4.53
N ASN A 56 4.35 -6.30 -4.92
CA ASN A 56 4.81 -7.02 -6.11
C ASN A 56 4.73 -6.17 -7.39
N TYR A 57 3.74 -5.27 -7.48
CA TYR A 57 3.52 -4.45 -8.67
C TYR A 57 4.17 -3.06 -8.58
N TYR A 58 4.31 -2.48 -7.38
CA TYR A 58 4.73 -1.09 -7.20
C TYR A 58 6.06 -0.89 -6.46
N CYS A 59 6.66 -1.91 -5.85
CA CYS A 59 7.98 -1.82 -5.19
C CYS A 59 9.13 -1.83 -6.22
N ILE A 60 9.36 -0.69 -6.85
CA ILE A 60 10.52 -0.39 -7.68
C ILE A 60 11.39 0.63 -6.91
N THR A 61 12.72 0.60 -7.08
CA THR A 61 13.69 1.43 -6.32
C THR A 61 13.33 2.91 -6.19
N ASP A 62 12.73 3.54 -7.21
CA ASP A 62 12.35 4.98 -7.19
C ASP A 62 10.90 5.24 -6.70
N ASN A 63 10.24 4.26 -6.04
CA ASN A 63 8.83 4.38 -5.62
C ASN A 63 8.59 4.06 -4.12
N THR A 64 9.64 3.95 -3.31
CA THR A 64 9.58 3.55 -1.90
C THR A 64 8.64 4.44 -1.07
N GLN A 65 8.67 5.76 -1.25
CA GLN A 65 7.81 6.69 -0.51
C GLN A 65 6.31 6.48 -0.78
N ASN A 66 5.92 6.30 -2.04
CA ASN A 66 4.51 6.06 -2.38
C ASN A 66 4.02 4.72 -1.83
N VAL A 67 4.91 3.74 -1.76
CA VAL A 67 4.60 2.43 -1.22
C VAL A 67 4.41 2.48 0.30
N SER A 68 5.27 3.20 1.03
CA SER A 68 5.06 3.44 2.48
C SER A 68 3.72 4.13 2.71
N ASN A 69 3.44 5.20 1.97
CA ASN A 69 2.18 5.94 2.06
C ASN A 69 0.94 5.05 1.81
N PHE A 70 1.05 3.96 1.06
CA PHE A 70 -0.05 3.02 0.87
C PHE A 70 -0.28 2.15 2.11
N LYS A 71 0.79 1.66 2.73
CA LYS A 71 0.73 0.90 3.99
C LYS A 71 0.06 1.73 5.10
N ASP A 72 0.52 2.98 5.26
CA ASP A 72 0.00 3.89 6.29
C ASP A 72 -1.51 4.14 6.10
N LYS A 73 -1.98 4.25 4.85
CA LYS A 73 -3.41 4.43 4.56
C LYS A 73 -4.23 3.18 4.89
N ILE A 74 -3.66 1.99 4.70
CA ILE A 74 -4.30 0.73 5.09
C ILE A 74 -4.37 0.61 6.60
N GLU A 75 -3.29 0.92 7.32
CA GLU A 75 -3.27 0.94 8.79
C GLU A 75 -4.30 1.91 9.37
N ASN A 76 -4.38 3.13 8.83
CA ASN A 76 -5.40 4.12 9.17
C ASN A 76 -6.83 3.61 8.92
N LEU A 77 -7.07 2.91 7.81
CA LEU A 77 -8.37 2.31 7.51
C LEU A 77 -8.72 1.22 8.53
N LEU A 78 -7.78 0.35 8.87
CA LEU A 78 -7.96 -0.70 9.87
C LEU A 78 -8.26 -0.09 11.24
N PHE A 79 -7.43 0.83 11.71
CA PHE A 79 -7.65 1.53 12.98
C PHE A 79 -9.05 2.15 13.06
N LYS A 80 -9.46 2.85 12.00
CA LYS A 80 -10.76 3.51 11.93
C LYS A 80 -11.93 2.54 11.99
N TRP A 81 -11.89 1.46 11.21
CA TRP A 81 -13.05 0.57 11.05
C TRP A 81 -13.12 -0.51 12.12
N LEU A 82 -11.99 -0.97 12.66
CA LEU A 82 -11.98 -1.87 13.81
C LEU A 82 -12.53 -1.16 15.06
N ASN A 83 -12.20 0.11 15.27
CA ASN A 83 -12.81 0.93 16.32
C ASN A 83 -14.31 1.23 16.12
N ARG A 84 -14.87 0.93 14.94
CA ARG A 84 -16.30 1.07 14.64
C ARG A 84 -17.05 -0.26 14.67
N ARG A 85 -16.38 -1.36 15.04
CA ARG A 85 -16.98 -2.69 15.17
C ARG A 85 -17.80 -2.83 16.45
N SER A 86 -17.38 -2.18 17.53
CA SER A 86 -18.04 -2.22 18.84
C SER A 86 -18.56 -0.85 19.26
N GLN A 87 -19.52 -0.83 20.20
CA GLN A 87 -20.06 0.40 20.79
C GLN A 87 -19.02 1.20 21.59
N ARG A 88 -17.90 0.57 22.00
CA ARG A 88 -16.74 1.24 22.59
C ARG A 88 -15.57 1.24 21.60
N LYS A 89 -14.80 2.34 21.56
CA LYS A 89 -13.52 2.39 20.86
C LYS A 89 -12.51 1.52 21.64
N SER A 90 -12.18 0.35 21.10
CA SER A 90 -11.31 -0.63 21.74
C SER A 90 -9.81 -0.30 21.60
N PHE A 91 -9.44 0.40 20.53
CA PHE A 91 -8.05 0.74 20.23
C PHE A 91 -7.77 2.24 20.43
N THR A 92 -6.82 2.54 21.31
CA THR A 92 -5.94 3.71 21.17
C THR A 92 -4.88 3.40 20.11
N TRP A 93 -4.15 4.42 19.63
CA TRP A 93 -3.05 4.19 18.69
C TRP A 93 -1.98 3.26 19.25
N ASP A 94 -1.63 3.37 20.53
CA ASP A 94 -0.63 2.50 21.16
C ASP A 94 -1.10 1.04 21.23
N LYS A 95 -2.36 0.82 21.64
CA LYS A 95 -2.96 -0.53 21.60
C LYS A 95 -3.05 -1.07 20.18
N PHE A 96 -3.29 -0.20 19.19
CA PHE A 96 -3.31 -0.60 17.80
C PHE A 96 -1.92 -0.99 17.29
N ARG A 97 -0.84 -0.33 17.74
CA ARG A 97 0.53 -0.76 17.42
C ARG A 97 0.83 -2.14 18.00
N LEU A 98 0.52 -2.36 19.28
CA LEU A 98 0.65 -3.69 19.91
C LEU A 98 -0.17 -4.76 19.17
N PHE A 99 -1.35 -4.38 18.67
CA PHE A 99 -2.15 -5.26 17.82
C PHE A 99 -1.46 -5.57 16.49
N LEU A 100 -0.84 -4.59 15.84
CA LEU A 100 -0.05 -4.81 14.62
C LEU A 100 1.22 -5.62 14.88
N ASP A 101 1.80 -5.57 16.07
CA ASP A 101 2.93 -6.43 16.45
C ASP A 101 2.48 -7.90 16.52
N LYS A 102 1.26 -8.16 17.03
CA LYS A 102 0.65 -9.49 17.02
C LYS A 102 0.18 -9.92 15.62
N TYR A 103 -0.28 -8.99 14.81
CA TYR A 103 -0.79 -9.24 13.45
C TYR A 103 -0.04 -8.40 12.41
N PRO A 104 1.24 -8.74 12.15
CA PRO A 104 2.09 -7.90 11.32
C PRO A 104 1.58 -7.82 9.89
N LEU A 105 1.46 -6.58 9.42
CA LEU A 105 1.29 -6.27 8.02
C LEU A 105 2.67 -6.30 7.34
N PRO A 106 2.74 -6.81 6.10
CA PRO A 106 4.01 -6.86 5.37
C PRO A 106 4.54 -5.44 5.20
N SER A 107 5.85 -5.30 5.35
CA SER A 107 6.56 -4.06 5.01
C SER A 107 7.05 -4.12 3.57
N PRO A 108 7.15 -2.98 2.88
CA PRO A 108 7.65 -2.96 1.53
C PRO A 108 9.12 -3.37 1.50
N ARG A 109 9.43 -4.36 0.67
CA ARG A 109 10.81 -4.71 0.30
C ARG A 109 11.01 -4.29 -1.15
N ILE A 110 12.13 -3.63 -1.45
CA ILE A 110 12.51 -3.31 -2.83
C ILE A 110 12.74 -4.66 -3.53
N LYS A 111 11.92 -4.95 -4.56
CA LYS A 111 12.04 -6.21 -5.31
C LYS A 111 12.82 -6.03 -6.61
N VAL A 112 12.72 -4.87 -7.24
CA VAL A 112 13.34 -4.61 -8.55
C VAL A 112 14.18 -3.35 -8.47
N ASN A 113 15.49 -3.54 -8.69
CA ASN A 113 16.41 -2.44 -8.87
C ASN A 113 16.49 -2.00 -10.33
N ILE A 114 15.89 -0.85 -10.63
CA ILE A 114 15.86 -0.34 -12.01
C ILE A 114 17.24 0.09 -12.52
N TYR A 115 18.19 0.37 -11.61
CA TYR A 115 19.56 0.71 -11.96
C TYR A 115 20.33 -0.53 -12.43
N ASP A 116 20.08 -1.69 -11.81
CA ASP A 116 20.71 -2.96 -12.21
C ASP A 116 20.13 -3.44 -13.55
N LEU A 117 18.81 -3.32 -13.75
CA LEU A 117 18.17 -3.66 -15.02
C LEU A 117 18.66 -2.77 -16.18
N ARG A 118 18.94 -1.49 -15.92
CA ARG A 118 19.52 -0.59 -16.93
C ARG A 118 20.95 -0.97 -17.30
N LYS A 119 21.74 -1.48 -16.36
CA LYS A 119 23.09 -1.98 -16.63
C LYS A 119 23.04 -3.20 -17.55
N GLU A 120 22.18 -4.18 -17.27
CA GLU A 120 22.03 -5.36 -18.13
C GLU A 120 21.59 -4.99 -19.55
N ILE A 121 20.57 -4.13 -19.70
CA ILE A 121 20.12 -3.68 -21.03
C ILE A 121 21.22 -2.92 -21.77
N SER A 122 22.01 -2.10 -21.05
CA SER A 122 23.14 -1.36 -21.63
C SER A 122 24.36 -2.24 -21.92
N TYR A 123 24.43 -3.45 -21.38
CA TYR A 123 25.52 -4.40 -21.62
C TYR A 123 25.18 -5.36 -22.78
N ILE A 124 23.90 -5.50 -23.09
CA ILE A 124 23.37 -6.31 -24.21
C ILE A 124 23.26 -5.50 -25.51
N LEU A 125 23.23 -4.16 -25.42
CA LEU A 125 23.26 -3.22 -26.56
C LEU A 125 24.66 -2.67 -26.80
#